data_AF-A0A8H6NUC0-F1
#
_entry.id   AF-A0A8H6NUC0-F1
#
_cell.length_a   1.000
_cell.length_b   1.000
_cell.length_c   1.000
_cell.angle_alpha   90.00
_cell.angle_beta   90.00
_cell.angle_gamma   90.00
#
_symmetry.space_group_name_H-M   'P 1'
#
loop_
_entity.id
_entity.type
_entity.pdbx_description
1 polymer ?
#
loop_
_entity_poly.entity_id
_entity_poly.type
_entity_poly.pdbx_seq_one_letter_code
_entity_poly.pdbx_strand_id
1 'polypeptide(L)'
;MLRQIFSQTCEFRINPEHVNCEYPASLQYWTSVIGLCDESARIYPADEGGLDVFALGNIIVKSSHLHEAGEIDYSYADSNEVNAISLAKDALKELNIRTHQIGGRQVLIQERIPGVGLNVALPYLSPPQKASFKQQARAVLRRLSAIKPADKSQAHRHVVHDPNITTNGHINPLEAEILFSHDGGPDAGLMHNDFTDSNCIVDDDRIVGLVDWEMAGFFGWKTAGEIHRRIRTPQREHFTAANLSEETPRDIMWWSDLYDDGQPERMIR
;
A
#
# COMPACT_ATOMS: atom_id res chain seq x y z
N MET A 1 -20.29 -14.51 5.62
CA MET A 1 -20.26 -15.62 4.63
C MET A 1 -18.86 -15.85 4.01
N LEU A 2 -17.80 -15.17 4.48
CA LEU A 2 -16.44 -15.23 3.90
C LEU A 2 -15.46 -16.16 4.66
N ARG A 3 -15.91 -16.88 5.70
CA ARG A 3 -15.04 -17.68 6.58
C ARG A 3 -14.59 -19.04 6.02
N GLN A 4 -14.95 -19.40 4.78
CA GLN A 4 -14.90 -20.79 4.34
C GLN A 4 -14.06 -21.04 3.07
N ILE A 5 -12.94 -20.34 2.89
CA ILE A 5 -12.02 -20.62 1.75
C ILE A 5 -10.58 -20.97 2.19
N PHE A 6 -10.16 -20.69 3.43
CA PHE A 6 -8.78 -20.97 3.85
C PHE A 6 -8.75 -21.93 5.06
N SER A 7 -8.88 -23.24 4.80
CA SER A 7 -8.73 -24.26 5.84
C SER A 7 -7.25 -24.62 6.06
N GLN A 8 -6.80 -24.38 7.30
CA GLN A 8 -5.80 -25.14 8.07
C GLN A 8 -4.76 -25.97 7.27
N THR A 9 -3.60 -25.36 7.05
CA THR A 9 -2.31 -26.07 7.06
C THR A 9 -1.50 -25.54 8.24
N CYS A 10 -0.56 -26.32 8.78
CA CYS A 10 0.35 -25.91 9.86
C CYS A 10 0.85 -24.48 9.59
N GLU A 11 0.37 -23.53 10.40
CA GLU A 11 0.61 -22.10 10.18
C GLU A 11 2.11 -21.85 10.33
N PHE A 12 2.82 -21.72 9.21
CA PHE A 12 4.23 -21.35 9.23
C PHE A 12 4.38 -20.05 10.03
N ARG A 13 5.33 -20.04 10.97
CA ARG A 13 5.65 -18.88 11.81
C ARG A 13 7.14 -18.63 11.78
N ILE A 14 7.51 -17.37 11.66
CA ILE A 14 8.92 -16.99 11.69
C ILE A 14 9.54 -17.25 13.07
N ASN A 15 10.81 -17.68 13.09
CA ASN A 15 11.61 -17.67 14.31
C ASN A 15 12.06 -16.24 14.63
N PRO A 16 11.60 -15.64 15.76
CA PRO A 16 11.93 -14.26 16.11
C PRO A 16 13.43 -13.98 16.29
N GLU A 17 14.23 -15.01 16.59
CA GLU A 17 15.68 -14.87 16.79
C GLU A 17 16.44 -14.43 15.53
N HIS A 18 15.84 -14.62 14.35
CA HIS A 18 16.47 -14.26 13.08
C HIS A 18 16.00 -12.91 12.51
N VAL A 19 15.01 -12.27 13.11
CA VAL A 19 14.45 -10.99 12.65
C VAL A 19 15.47 -9.86 12.82
N ASN A 20 15.64 -9.02 11.79
CA ASN A 20 16.59 -7.90 11.76
C ASN A 20 18.05 -8.30 12.09
N CYS A 21 18.42 -9.56 11.86
CA CYS A 21 19.75 -10.09 12.16
C CYS A 21 20.49 -10.48 10.88
N GLU A 22 21.75 -10.08 10.77
CA GLU A 22 22.61 -10.34 9.61
C GLU A 22 23.66 -11.45 9.87
N TYR A 23 23.57 -12.15 11.00
CA TYR A 23 24.48 -13.25 11.28
C TYR A 23 24.31 -14.37 10.23
N PRO A 24 25.37 -15.13 9.91
CA PRO A 24 25.30 -16.21 8.91
C PRO A 24 24.15 -17.20 9.13
N ALA A 25 23.84 -17.54 10.39
CA ALA A 25 22.72 -18.42 10.73
C ALA A 25 21.34 -17.80 10.39
N SER A 26 21.18 -16.49 10.59
CA SER A 26 19.95 -15.77 10.21
C SER A 26 19.82 -15.68 8.70
N LEU A 27 20.90 -15.43 7.96
CA LEU A 27 20.89 -15.45 6.49
C LEU A 27 20.52 -16.83 5.93
N GLN A 28 21.05 -17.92 6.52
CA GLN A 28 20.67 -19.28 6.17
C GLN A 28 19.19 -19.56 6.46
N TYR A 29 18.70 -19.12 7.62
CA TYR A 29 17.29 -19.22 7.97
C TYR A 29 16.41 -18.51 6.92
N TRP A 30 16.69 -17.25 6.59
CA TRP A 30 15.90 -16.51 5.61
C TRP A 30 16.00 -17.08 4.20
N THR A 31 17.16 -17.61 3.82
CA THR A 31 17.31 -18.37 2.57
C THR A 31 16.38 -19.58 2.54
N SER A 32 16.24 -20.30 3.66
CA SER A 32 15.31 -21.43 3.76
C SER A 32 13.85 -21.01 3.69
N VAL A 33 13.48 -19.85 4.27
CA VAL A 33 12.13 -19.29 4.18
C VAL A 33 11.81 -18.90 2.74
N ILE A 34 12.72 -18.21 2.06
CA ILE A 34 12.57 -17.87 0.63
C ILE A 34 12.45 -19.14 -0.22
N GLY A 35 13.18 -20.21 0.12
CA GLY A 35 13.06 -21.50 -0.56
C GLY A 35 11.68 -22.17 -0.44
N LEU A 36 10.81 -21.71 0.47
CA LEU A 36 9.41 -22.14 0.55
C LEU A 36 8.47 -21.31 -0.33
N CYS A 37 8.93 -20.16 -0.83
CA CYS A 37 8.15 -19.26 -1.70
C CYS A 37 8.13 -19.77 -3.15
N ASP A 38 7.47 -20.90 -3.42
CA ASP A 38 7.28 -21.39 -4.78
C ASP A 38 6.00 -20.84 -5.45
N GLU A 39 5.73 -21.30 -6.67
CA GLU A 39 4.51 -20.99 -7.43
C GLU A 39 3.21 -21.25 -6.66
N SER A 40 3.18 -22.22 -5.74
CA SER A 40 2.00 -22.54 -4.94
C SER A 40 1.76 -21.55 -3.80
N ALA A 41 2.81 -20.89 -3.33
CA ALA A 41 2.76 -19.85 -2.30
C ALA A 41 2.58 -18.44 -2.89
N ARG A 42 2.71 -18.29 -4.22
CA ARG A 42 2.63 -17.00 -4.92
C ARG A 42 1.19 -16.51 -5.02
N ILE A 43 0.93 -15.31 -4.49
CA ILE A 43 -0.38 -14.65 -4.56
C ILE A 43 -0.45 -13.65 -5.71
N TYR A 44 0.65 -12.98 -6.04
CA TYR A 44 0.75 -12.08 -7.19
C TYR A 44 2.09 -12.28 -7.90
N PRO A 45 2.08 -12.63 -9.20
CA PRO A 45 3.28 -12.53 -10.02
C PRO A 45 3.55 -11.05 -10.35
N ALA A 46 4.82 -10.66 -10.36
CA ALA A 46 5.27 -9.38 -10.88
C ALA A 46 5.73 -9.51 -12.34
N ASP A 47 5.66 -8.40 -13.06
CA ASP A 47 6.28 -8.27 -14.38
C ASP A 47 7.82 -8.25 -14.26
N GLU A 48 8.50 -8.32 -15.41
CA GLU A 48 9.97 -8.34 -15.47
C GLU A 48 10.60 -7.18 -14.69
N GLY A 49 11.46 -7.51 -13.73
CA GLY A 49 12.14 -6.54 -12.88
C GLY A 49 11.41 -6.20 -11.57
N GLY A 50 10.19 -6.71 -11.36
CA GLY A 50 9.40 -6.52 -10.13
C GLY A 50 9.54 -7.64 -9.09
N LEU A 51 8.83 -7.49 -7.97
CA LEU A 51 8.84 -8.44 -6.86
C LEU A 51 7.57 -9.29 -6.83
N ASP A 52 7.70 -10.60 -7.01
CA ASP A 52 6.58 -11.52 -6.76
C ASP A 52 6.17 -11.43 -5.28
N VAL A 53 4.87 -11.54 -5.02
CA VAL A 53 4.31 -11.53 -3.66
C VAL A 53 3.85 -12.93 -3.28
N PHE A 54 4.34 -13.43 -2.15
CA PHE A 54 4.06 -14.76 -1.62
C PHE A 54 3.39 -14.67 -0.25
N ALA A 55 2.53 -15.64 0.06
CA ALA A 55 1.94 -15.82 1.38
C ALA A 55 2.41 -17.14 2.00
N LEU A 56 3.20 -17.05 3.07
CA LEU A 56 3.68 -18.20 3.83
C LEU A 56 3.17 -18.14 5.26
N GLY A 57 2.13 -18.92 5.57
CA GLY A 57 1.50 -18.90 6.90
C GLY A 57 1.04 -17.50 7.30
N ASN A 58 1.67 -16.93 8.31
CA ASN A 58 1.36 -15.59 8.84
C ASN A 58 2.28 -14.48 8.32
N ILE A 59 3.08 -14.71 7.27
CA ILE A 59 3.92 -13.69 6.66
C ILE A 59 3.60 -13.50 5.17
N ILE A 60 3.90 -12.29 4.70
CA ILE A 60 4.01 -11.94 3.28
C ILE A 60 5.49 -11.79 2.97
N VAL A 61 5.91 -12.34 1.83
CA VAL A 61 7.27 -12.20 1.29
C VAL A 61 7.16 -11.55 -0.08
N LYS A 62 7.79 -10.41 -0.32
CA LYS A 62 7.99 -9.84 -1.66
C LYS A 62 9.42 -10.20 -2.11
N SER A 63 9.59 -10.84 -3.26
CA SER A 63 10.91 -11.25 -3.76
C SER A 63 10.91 -11.54 -5.25
N SER A 64 11.96 -11.14 -5.95
CA SER A 64 12.24 -11.47 -7.36
C SER A 64 12.92 -12.84 -7.56
N HIS A 65 13.05 -13.69 -6.53
CA HIS A 65 13.91 -14.88 -6.60
C HIS A 65 13.52 -15.95 -7.63
N LEU A 66 12.29 -15.90 -8.16
CA LEU A 66 11.83 -16.78 -9.25
C LEU A 66 12.10 -16.19 -10.64
N HIS A 67 12.55 -14.93 -10.74
CA HIS A 67 12.82 -14.25 -12.00
C HIS A 67 14.24 -14.53 -12.48
N GLU A 68 14.41 -14.73 -13.79
CA GLU A 68 15.72 -14.96 -14.41
C GLU A 68 16.47 -13.64 -14.71
N ALA A 69 15.73 -12.54 -14.86
CA ALA A 69 16.25 -11.22 -15.19
C ALA A 69 16.82 -10.46 -13.98
N GLY A 70 17.57 -9.39 -14.24
CA GLY A 70 18.08 -8.51 -13.18
C GLY A 70 16.95 -7.72 -12.49
N GLU A 71 17.09 -7.55 -11.18
CA GLU A 71 16.16 -6.80 -10.31
C GLU A 71 16.35 -5.28 -10.46
N ILE A 72 15.25 -4.52 -10.51
CA ILE A 72 15.27 -3.05 -10.37
C ILE A 72 15.64 -2.72 -8.92
N ASP A 73 16.37 -1.62 -8.69
CA ASP A 73 16.69 -1.20 -7.33
C ASP A 73 15.45 -0.63 -6.59
N TYR A 74 14.84 -1.43 -5.74
CA TYR A 74 13.77 -1.12 -4.76
C TYR A 74 14.29 -0.63 -3.40
N SER A 75 15.60 -0.44 -3.19
CA SER A 75 16.14 -0.13 -1.84
C SER A 75 15.51 1.12 -1.23
N TYR A 76 15.24 2.14 -2.05
CA TYR A 76 14.54 3.35 -1.63
C TYR A 76 13.04 3.12 -1.40
N ALA A 77 12.36 2.34 -2.25
CA ALA A 77 10.94 2.01 -2.12
C ALA A 77 10.67 1.19 -0.84
N ASP A 78 11.46 0.14 -0.61
CA ASP A 78 11.42 -0.69 0.60
C ASP A 78 11.71 0.15 1.85
N SER A 79 12.73 1.01 1.79
CA SER A 79 13.04 1.93 2.90
C SER A 79 11.88 2.90 3.13
N ASN A 80 11.24 3.40 2.06
CA ASN A 80 10.11 4.30 2.15
C ASN A 80 8.91 3.61 2.81
N GLU A 81 8.57 2.40 2.38
CA GLU A 81 7.50 1.58 2.96
C GLU A 81 7.74 1.36 4.47
N VAL A 82 8.94 0.93 4.87
CA VAL A 82 9.28 0.70 6.29
C VAL A 82 9.14 1.97 7.14
N ASN A 83 9.68 3.10 6.67
CA ASN A 83 9.64 4.36 7.41
C ASN A 83 8.22 4.94 7.45
N ALA A 84 7.47 4.85 6.37
CA ALA A 84 6.09 5.31 6.31
C ALA A 84 5.18 4.53 7.27
N ILE A 85 5.33 3.21 7.34
CA ILE A 85 4.56 2.40 8.29
C ILE A 85 4.92 2.76 9.73
N SER A 86 6.21 3.01 10.02
CA SER A 86 6.62 3.47 11.35
C SER A 86 5.95 4.78 11.75
N LEU A 87 5.82 5.73 10.82
CA LEU A 87 5.12 7.01 11.06
C LEU A 87 3.61 6.80 11.24
N ALA A 88 3.00 5.92 10.46
CA ALA A 88 1.57 5.69 10.47
C ALA A 88 1.10 4.82 11.65
N LYS A 89 2.02 4.14 12.36
CA LYS A 89 1.72 3.15 13.40
C LYS A 89 0.69 3.61 14.42
N ASP A 90 0.78 4.84 14.93
CA ASP A 90 -0.17 5.34 15.92
C ASP A 90 -1.54 5.67 15.32
N ALA A 91 -1.58 6.22 14.10
CA ALA A 91 -2.82 6.47 13.37
C ALA A 91 -3.56 5.16 13.01
N LEU A 92 -2.80 4.07 12.86
CA LEU A 92 -3.26 2.73 12.51
C LEU A 92 -3.27 1.77 13.70
N LYS A 93 -3.00 2.23 14.92
CA LYS A 93 -2.90 1.37 16.11
C LYS A 93 -4.20 0.64 16.42
N GLU A 94 -5.33 1.26 16.09
CA GLU A 94 -6.66 0.65 16.18
C GLU A 94 -6.89 -0.45 15.13
N LEU A 95 -6.00 -0.56 14.12
CA LEU A 95 -6.04 -1.53 13.04
C LEU A 95 -5.08 -2.73 13.25
N ASN A 96 -4.30 -2.80 14.34
CA ASN A 96 -3.39 -3.92 14.66
C ASN A 96 -2.32 -4.27 13.58
N ILE A 97 -1.73 -3.27 12.90
CA ILE A 97 -0.74 -3.48 11.82
C ILE A 97 0.71 -3.66 12.38
N ARG A 98 1.53 -4.57 11.79
CA ARG A 98 2.94 -4.86 12.19
C ARG A 98 3.90 -4.98 10.98
N THR A 99 5.20 -4.68 11.15
CA THR A 99 6.23 -4.66 10.07
C THR A 99 7.62 -5.17 10.48
N HIS A 100 8.39 -5.74 9.52
CA HIS A 100 9.75 -6.30 9.69
C HIS A 100 10.64 -6.16 8.40
N GLN A 101 11.97 -6.37 8.47
CA GLN A 101 12.97 -6.19 7.37
C GLN A 101 14.10 -7.26 7.38
N ILE A 102 14.59 -7.75 6.21
CA ILE A 102 15.79 -8.62 6.02
C ILE A 102 16.55 -8.28 4.71
N GLY A 103 17.89 -8.43 4.68
CA GLY A 103 18.77 -7.99 3.58
C GLY A 103 19.39 -9.04 2.64
N GLY A 104 20.07 -8.54 1.58
CA GLY A 104 21.05 -9.24 0.71
C GLY A 104 20.61 -9.47 -0.75
N ARG A 105 19.31 -9.66 -0.95
CA ARG A 105 18.51 -9.39 -2.16
C ARG A 105 17.34 -8.53 -1.69
N GLN A 106 16.63 -7.81 -2.57
CA GLN A 106 15.50 -7.00 -2.11
C GLN A 106 14.33 -7.93 -1.80
N VAL A 107 14.31 -8.37 -0.55
CA VAL A 107 13.29 -9.27 -0.01
C VAL A 107 12.63 -8.57 1.15
N LEU A 108 11.38 -8.17 0.94
CA LEU A 108 10.57 -7.57 1.98
C LEU A 108 9.75 -8.66 2.66
N ILE A 109 9.90 -8.82 3.98
CA ILE A 109 9.10 -9.77 4.77
C ILE A 109 8.27 -9.03 5.79
N GLN A 110 6.95 -9.18 5.71
CA GLN A 110 5.98 -8.51 6.56
C GLN A 110 5.09 -9.52 7.27
N GLU A 111 4.57 -9.16 8.45
CA GLU A 111 3.47 -9.94 9.01
C GLU A 111 2.23 -9.76 8.14
N ARG A 112 1.54 -10.87 7.87
CA ARG A 112 0.28 -10.85 7.14
C ARG A 112 -0.82 -10.31 8.04
N ILE A 113 -1.52 -9.28 7.56
CA ILE A 113 -2.73 -8.78 8.21
C ILE A 113 -3.88 -9.76 7.92
N PRO A 114 -4.54 -10.33 8.96
CA PRO A 114 -5.71 -11.19 8.74
C PRO A 114 -6.86 -10.43 8.08
N GLY A 115 -7.47 -11.03 7.07
CA GLY A 115 -8.59 -10.45 6.33
C GLY A 115 -8.52 -10.76 4.84
N VAL A 116 -9.33 -10.04 4.06
CA VAL A 116 -9.41 -10.16 2.60
C VAL A 116 -9.21 -8.78 1.98
N GLY A 117 -8.58 -8.68 0.81
CA GLY A 117 -8.50 -7.41 0.07
C GLY A 117 -9.89 -6.86 -0.27
N LEU A 118 -10.10 -5.56 -0.12
CA LEU A 118 -11.41 -4.95 -0.39
C LEU A 118 -11.80 -5.13 -1.86
N ASN A 119 -10.85 -5.06 -2.79
CA ASN A 119 -11.06 -5.40 -4.20
C ASN A 119 -11.68 -6.81 -4.41
N VAL A 120 -11.26 -7.80 -3.62
CA VAL A 120 -11.79 -9.17 -3.68
C VAL A 120 -13.16 -9.27 -3.03
N ALA A 121 -13.39 -8.54 -1.94
CA ALA A 121 -14.69 -8.50 -1.27
C ALA A 121 -15.74 -7.70 -2.06
N LEU A 122 -15.32 -6.72 -2.85
CA LEU A 122 -16.15 -5.69 -3.49
C LEU A 122 -17.37 -6.23 -4.25
N PRO A 123 -17.27 -7.32 -5.06
CA PRO A 123 -18.42 -7.87 -5.79
C PRO A 123 -19.55 -8.40 -4.89
N TYR A 124 -19.25 -8.66 -3.62
CA TYR A 124 -20.18 -9.25 -2.65
C TYR A 124 -20.76 -8.22 -1.67
N LEU A 125 -20.35 -6.96 -1.78
CA LEU A 125 -20.77 -5.90 -0.86
C LEU A 125 -22.10 -5.27 -1.29
N SER A 126 -22.98 -5.09 -0.31
CA SER A 126 -24.17 -4.25 -0.48
C SER A 126 -23.79 -2.76 -0.60
N PRO A 127 -24.65 -1.90 -1.21
CA PRO A 127 -24.38 -0.47 -1.28
C PRO A 127 -24.12 0.20 0.08
N PRO A 128 -24.85 -0.13 1.17
CA PRO A 128 -24.52 0.38 2.51
C PRO A 128 -23.13 -0.04 3.01
N GLN A 129 -22.68 -1.26 2.72
CA GLN A 129 -21.34 -1.72 3.08
C GLN A 129 -20.26 -0.97 2.30
N LYS A 130 -20.43 -0.80 0.98
CA LYS A 130 -19.52 0.03 0.16
C LYS A 130 -19.42 1.45 0.74
N ALA A 131 -20.56 2.09 1.04
CA ALA A 131 -20.57 3.41 1.65
C ALA A 131 -19.86 3.44 3.02
N SER A 132 -20.05 2.42 3.85
CA SER A 132 -19.36 2.26 5.15
C SER A 132 -17.83 2.20 4.96
N PHE A 133 -17.33 1.32 4.07
CA PHE A 133 -15.88 1.21 3.83
C PHE A 133 -15.28 2.50 3.29
N LYS A 134 -15.98 3.20 2.39
CA LYS A 134 -15.53 4.51 1.91
C LYS A 134 -15.39 5.51 3.05
N GLN A 135 -16.35 5.55 3.98
CA GLN A 135 -16.27 6.45 5.14
C GLN A 135 -15.12 6.06 6.09
N GLN A 136 -14.88 4.76 6.28
CA GLN A 136 -13.73 4.28 7.04
C GLN A 136 -12.41 4.70 6.38
N ALA A 137 -12.28 4.52 5.07
CA ALA A 137 -11.10 4.94 4.30
C ALA A 137 -10.85 6.45 4.44
N ARG A 138 -11.90 7.28 4.31
CA ARG A 138 -11.82 8.73 4.53
C ARG A 138 -11.36 9.07 5.95
N ALA A 139 -11.85 8.35 6.96
CA ALA A 139 -11.41 8.55 8.34
C ALA A 139 -9.92 8.21 8.53
N VAL A 140 -9.44 7.14 7.91
CA VAL A 140 -8.01 6.76 7.91
C VAL A 140 -7.16 7.86 7.23
N LEU A 141 -7.53 8.29 6.02
CA LEU A 141 -6.83 9.37 5.31
C LEU A 141 -6.73 10.65 6.13
N ARG A 142 -7.82 11.04 6.82
CA ARG A 142 -7.82 12.21 7.72
C ARG A 142 -6.83 12.04 8.87
N ARG A 143 -6.78 10.86 9.50
CA ARG A 143 -5.80 10.56 10.57
C ARG A 143 -4.37 10.62 10.07
N LEU A 144 -4.09 10.06 8.89
CA LEU A 144 -2.75 10.11 8.28
C LEU A 144 -2.33 11.55 7.98
N SER A 145 -3.18 12.33 7.35
CA SER A 145 -2.87 13.73 7.00
C SER A 145 -2.67 14.67 8.20
N ALA A 146 -3.10 14.26 9.40
CA ALA A 146 -2.81 14.96 10.65
C ALA A 146 -1.35 14.79 11.09
N ILE A 147 -0.66 13.73 10.65
CA ILE A 147 0.77 13.53 10.86
C ILE A 147 1.52 14.50 9.97
N LYS A 148 2.29 15.40 10.58
CA LYS A 148 3.04 16.46 9.89
C LYS A 148 4.51 16.10 9.74
N PRO A 149 5.17 16.57 8.68
CA PRO A 149 6.61 16.40 8.55
C PRO A 149 7.31 17.09 9.73
N ALA A 150 8.42 16.51 10.19
CA ALA A 150 9.19 17.08 11.30
C ALA A 150 9.88 18.40 10.89
N ASP A 151 10.23 18.52 9.60
CA ASP A 151 10.81 19.72 8.99
C ASP A 151 10.03 20.07 7.71
N LYS A 152 9.86 21.37 7.44
CA LYS A 152 9.31 21.88 6.17
C LYS A 152 10.07 21.37 4.96
N SER A 153 11.37 21.11 5.11
CA SER A 153 12.16 20.50 4.03
C SER A 153 11.60 19.15 3.60
N GLN A 154 10.98 18.37 4.50
CA GLN A 154 10.38 17.07 4.20
C GLN A 154 9.00 17.17 3.54
N ALA A 155 8.44 18.37 3.35
CA ALA A 155 7.21 18.53 2.59
C ALA A 155 7.46 18.27 1.10
N HIS A 156 6.42 17.80 0.41
CA HIS A 156 6.37 17.53 -1.04
C HIS A 156 7.39 16.49 -1.50
N ARG A 157 7.57 15.45 -0.70
CA ARG A 157 8.42 14.30 -1.03
C ARG A 157 7.94 13.04 -0.35
N HIS A 158 8.41 11.90 -0.87
CA HIS A 158 8.34 10.61 -0.18
C HIS A 158 9.01 10.68 1.20
N VAL A 159 8.60 9.80 2.11
CA VAL A 159 9.15 9.75 3.49
C VAL A 159 10.66 9.56 3.45
N VAL A 160 11.14 8.65 2.60
CA VAL A 160 12.55 8.47 2.26
C VAL A 160 12.80 9.17 0.93
N HIS A 161 13.82 10.03 0.90
CA HIS A 161 14.20 10.73 -0.32
C HIS A 161 14.98 9.80 -1.25
N ASP A 162 14.35 9.46 -2.36
CA ASP A 162 15.01 8.85 -3.51
C ASP A 162 15.48 9.95 -4.49
N PRO A 163 16.80 10.09 -4.72
CA PRO A 163 17.34 11.09 -5.64
C PRO A 163 17.01 10.81 -7.11
N ASN A 164 16.60 9.57 -7.45
CA ASN A 164 16.33 9.10 -8.80
C ASN A 164 14.85 8.83 -9.05
N ILE A 165 13.94 9.26 -8.16
CA ILE A 165 12.51 8.93 -8.24
C ILE A 165 11.86 9.27 -9.59
N THR A 166 12.35 10.30 -10.30
CA THR A 166 11.82 10.71 -11.60
C THR A 166 12.46 10.00 -12.80
N THR A 167 13.52 9.22 -12.58
CA THR A 167 14.33 8.58 -13.63
C THR A 167 14.43 7.06 -13.48
N ASN A 168 14.14 6.53 -12.30
CA ASN A 168 14.24 5.11 -11.97
C ASN A 168 13.03 4.27 -12.45
N GLY A 169 11.99 4.91 -13.01
CA GLY A 169 10.81 4.24 -13.57
C GLY A 169 9.72 3.87 -12.56
N HIS A 170 9.92 4.15 -11.27
CA HIS A 170 8.94 3.83 -10.21
C HIS A 170 7.67 4.69 -10.29
N ILE A 171 7.78 5.92 -10.79
CA ILE A 171 6.61 6.77 -11.07
C ILE A 171 6.57 7.18 -12.53
N ASN A 172 5.35 7.33 -13.06
CA ASN A 172 5.16 7.84 -14.41
C ASN A 172 5.36 9.38 -14.47
N PRO A 173 5.60 9.97 -15.64
CA PRO A 173 5.84 11.41 -15.76
C PRO A 173 4.69 12.30 -15.25
N LEU A 174 3.44 11.89 -15.45
CA LEU A 174 2.27 12.64 -14.99
C LEU A 174 2.19 12.66 -13.44
N GLU A 175 2.51 11.53 -12.81
CA GLU A 175 2.62 11.43 -11.36
C GLU A 175 3.69 12.37 -10.82
N ALA A 176 4.89 12.36 -11.42
CA ALA A 176 5.97 13.25 -11.03
C ALA A 176 5.58 14.73 -11.17
N GLU A 177 4.89 15.08 -12.26
CA GLU A 177 4.40 16.45 -12.51
C GLU A 177 3.43 16.89 -11.42
N ILE A 178 2.47 16.05 -11.04
CA ILE A 178 1.48 16.38 -10.00
C ILE A 178 2.15 16.48 -8.62
N LEU A 179 2.95 15.47 -8.23
CA LEU A 179 3.57 15.39 -6.90
C LEU A 179 4.56 16.52 -6.62
N PHE A 180 5.35 16.89 -7.63
CA PHE A 180 6.47 17.84 -7.48
C PHE A 180 6.21 19.20 -8.15
N SER A 181 4.96 19.50 -8.51
CA SER A 181 4.55 20.84 -8.91
C SER A 181 4.78 21.87 -7.80
N HIS A 182 5.11 23.11 -8.17
CA HIS A 182 5.51 24.19 -7.24
C HIS A 182 4.38 24.67 -6.30
N ASP A 183 3.15 24.17 -6.49
CA ASP A 183 1.95 24.55 -5.73
C ASP A 183 1.69 23.64 -4.51
N GLY A 184 2.75 23.00 -4.02
CA GLY A 184 2.76 22.26 -2.77
C GLY A 184 2.29 23.14 -1.60
N GLY A 185 0.98 23.16 -1.37
CA GLY A 185 0.38 24.01 -0.36
C GLY A 185 0.97 23.78 1.03
N PRO A 186 0.89 24.76 1.94
CA PRO A 186 1.58 24.76 3.23
C PRO A 186 1.15 23.64 4.20
N ASP A 187 0.14 22.85 3.83
CA ASP A 187 -0.53 21.87 4.68
C ASP A 187 -0.21 20.42 4.29
N ALA A 188 1.05 20.13 3.95
CA ALA A 188 1.53 18.76 3.74
C ALA A 188 1.22 17.90 4.98
N GLY A 189 0.76 16.68 4.75
CA GLY A 189 0.54 15.66 5.78
C GLY A 189 0.94 14.30 5.23
N LEU A 190 1.10 13.31 6.09
CA LEU A 190 1.41 11.96 5.64
C LEU A 190 0.25 11.44 4.78
N MET A 191 0.58 11.00 3.58
CA MET A 191 -0.34 10.41 2.61
C MET A 191 0.17 9.03 2.21
N HIS A 192 -0.74 8.09 1.98
CA HIS A 192 -0.40 6.79 1.39
C HIS A 192 0.01 6.93 -0.08
N ASN A 193 -0.62 7.86 -0.82
CA ASN A 193 -0.52 8.10 -2.27
C ASN A 193 -0.81 6.90 -3.20
N ASP A 194 -1.11 5.73 -2.63
CA ASP A 194 -1.64 4.60 -3.37
C ASP A 194 -2.86 3.98 -2.66
N PHE A 195 -3.83 4.81 -2.27
CA PHE A 195 -4.99 4.37 -1.48
C PHE A 195 -6.06 3.70 -2.36
N THR A 196 -5.72 2.59 -2.98
CA THR A 196 -6.63 1.77 -3.79
C THR A 196 -7.43 0.80 -2.91
N ASP A 197 -8.48 0.20 -3.46
CA ASP A 197 -9.24 -0.85 -2.78
C ASP A 197 -8.45 -2.17 -2.68
N SER A 198 -7.50 -2.43 -3.58
CA SER A 198 -6.58 -3.58 -3.45
C SER A 198 -5.66 -3.48 -2.25
N ASN A 199 -5.32 -2.26 -1.82
CA ASN A 199 -4.41 -2.01 -0.70
C ASN A 199 -5.13 -1.99 0.65
N CYS A 200 -6.47 -2.08 0.67
CA CYS A 200 -7.27 -2.14 1.89
C CYS A 200 -7.57 -3.59 2.27
N ILE A 201 -7.20 -4.01 3.48
CA ILE A 201 -7.59 -5.31 4.04
C ILE A 201 -8.82 -5.14 4.92
N VAL A 202 -9.84 -5.97 4.70
CA VAL A 202 -11.11 -5.93 5.43
C VAL A 202 -11.42 -7.24 6.17
N ASP A 203 -12.03 -7.11 7.34
CA ASP A 203 -12.61 -8.19 8.12
C ASP A 203 -13.82 -7.66 8.90
N ASP A 204 -14.89 -8.46 8.96
CA ASP A 204 -16.13 -8.14 9.70
C ASP A 204 -16.66 -6.71 9.50
N ASP A 205 -16.86 -6.31 8.23
CA ASP A 205 -17.30 -4.97 7.81
C ASP A 205 -16.40 -3.80 8.27
N ARG A 206 -15.13 -4.09 8.59
CA ARG A 206 -14.13 -3.10 8.98
C ARG A 206 -12.89 -3.16 8.09
N ILE A 207 -12.32 -2.00 7.79
CA ILE A 207 -10.93 -1.93 7.34
C ILE A 207 -10.07 -2.30 8.56
N VAL A 208 -9.23 -3.31 8.40
CA VAL A 208 -8.31 -3.83 9.43
C VAL A 208 -6.86 -3.73 8.99
N GLY A 209 -6.59 -3.32 7.75
CA GLY A 209 -5.23 -3.14 7.27
C GLY A 209 -5.14 -2.21 6.08
N LEU A 210 -3.99 -1.58 5.94
CA LEU A 210 -3.57 -0.82 4.78
C LEU A 210 -2.13 -1.24 4.46
N VAL A 211 -1.90 -1.71 3.25
CA VAL A 211 -0.62 -2.26 2.77
C VAL A 211 -0.07 -1.43 1.61
N ASP A 212 1.18 -1.71 1.23
CA ASP A 212 1.82 -1.13 0.04
C ASP A 212 2.17 0.36 0.16
N TRP A 213 2.99 0.66 1.18
CA TRP A 213 3.34 2.04 1.55
C TRP A 213 4.49 2.64 0.75
N GLU A 214 4.93 1.99 -0.33
CA GLU A 214 6.08 2.42 -1.12
C GLU A 214 5.92 3.83 -1.72
N MET A 215 4.68 4.27 -1.96
CA MET A 215 4.36 5.59 -2.50
C MET A 215 4.15 6.67 -1.44
N ALA A 216 4.26 6.32 -0.16
CA ALA A 216 3.89 7.22 0.93
C ALA A 216 4.84 8.42 1.05
N GLY A 217 4.29 9.55 1.44
CA GLY A 217 5.06 10.78 1.65
C GLY A 217 4.25 11.92 2.22
N PHE A 218 4.92 13.05 2.40
CA PHE A 218 4.29 14.26 2.92
C PHE A 218 3.82 15.14 1.78
N PHE A 219 2.54 15.03 1.43
CA PHE A 219 1.95 15.78 0.32
C PHE A 219 0.69 16.53 0.76
N GLY A 220 0.30 17.54 -0.03
CA GLY A 220 -0.95 18.25 0.19
C GLY A 220 -2.16 17.37 -0.13
N TRP A 221 -3.26 17.54 0.59
CA TRP A 221 -4.49 16.75 0.37
C TRP A 221 -5.02 16.88 -1.05
N LYS A 222 -4.96 18.08 -1.62
CA LYS A 222 -5.37 18.31 -3.02
C LYS A 222 -4.46 17.56 -4.00
N THR A 223 -3.15 17.58 -3.77
CA THR A 223 -2.17 16.85 -4.59
C THR A 223 -2.42 15.34 -4.53
N ALA A 224 -2.58 14.79 -3.32
CA ALA A 224 -2.88 13.36 -3.14
C ALA A 224 -4.24 12.98 -3.77
N GLY A 225 -5.26 13.84 -3.67
CA GLY A 225 -6.55 13.63 -4.30
C GLY A 225 -6.50 13.66 -5.84
N GLU A 226 -5.66 14.53 -6.42
CA GLU A 226 -5.44 14.57 -7.86
C GLU A 226 -4.72 13.31 -8.36
N ILE A 227 -3.68 12.83 -7.66
CA ILE A 227 -3.03 11.54 -7.93
C ILE A 227 -4.05 10.41 -7.86
N HIS A 228 -4.83 10.36 -6.78
CA HIS A 228 -5.81 9.31 -6.56
C HIS A 228 -6.80 9.23 -7.71
N ARG A 229 -7.39 10.37 -8.08
CA ARG A 229 -8.37 10.47 -9.15
C ARG A 229 -7.78 10.14 -10.50
N ARG A 230 -6.57 10.63 -10.79
CA ARG A 230 -6.02 10.58 -12.15
C ARG A 230 -5.22 9.34 -12.49
N ILE A 231 -4.66 8.71 -11.47
CA ILE A 231 -3.69 7.64 -11.66
C ILE A 231 -4.13 6.37 -10.93
N ARG A 232 -4.73 6.49 -9.74
CA ARG A 232 -5.06 5.32 -8.90
C ARG A 232 -6.48 4.80 -9.08
N THR A 233 -7.33 5.52 -9.79
CA THR A 233 -8.69 5.07 -10.09
C THR A 233 -8.98 5.04 -11.58
N PRO A 234 -9.85 4.13 -12.04
CA PRO A 234 -10.30 4.12 -13.42
C PRO A 234 -10.92 5.46 -13.84
N GLN A 235 -10.57 5.90 -15.04
CA GLN A 235 -11.06 7.16 -15.62
C GLN A 235 -12.28 6.91 -16.50
N ARG A 236 -13.20 7.88 -16.56
CA ARG A 236 -14.42 7.75 -17.36
C ARG A 236 -14.11 7.54 -18.84
N GLU A 237 -13.04 8.18 -19.30
CA GLU A 237 -12.52 8.12 -20.66
C GLU A 237 -12.18 6.68 -21.08
N HIS A 238 -11.75 5.84 -20.13
CA HIS A 238 -11.42 4.42 -20.38
C HIS A 238 -12.65 3.57 -20.74
N PHE A 239 -13.86 4.04 -20.42
CA PHE A 239 -15.10 3.30 -20.65
C PHE A 239 -15.95 3.87 -21.78
N THR A 240 -15.51 4.97 -22.42
CA THR A 240 -16.25 5.64 -23.50
C THR A 240 -16.51 4.75 -24.70
N ALA A 241 -15.62 3.79 -24.99
CA ALA A 241 -15.78 2.82 -26.07
C ALA A 241 -16.70 1.64 -25.70
N ALA A 242 -17.04 1.44 -24.42
CA ALA A 242 -17.66 0.22 -23.93
C ALA A 242 -19.20 0.23 -23.94
N ASN A 243 -19.87 1.31 -24.40
CA ASN A 243 -21.33 1.45 -24.44
C ASN A 243 -22.05 1.00 -23.15
N LEU A 244 -21.45 1.25 -21.99
CA LEU A 244 -21.99 0.85 -20.69
C LEU A 244 -23.10 1.81 -20.24
N SER A 245 -24.10 1.29 -19.51
CA SER A 245 -25.11 2.12 -18.83
C SER A 245 -24.44 3.03 -17.78
N GLU A 246 -24.97 4.23 -17.52
CA GLU A 246 -24.35 5.18 -16.56
C GLU A 246 -24.15 4.62 -15.14
N GLU A 247 -24.92 3.63 -14.72
CA GLU A 247 -24.78 2.97 -13.41
C GLU A 247 -23.47 2.18 -13.30
N THR A 248 -22.99 1.60 -14.42
CA THR A 248 -21.79 0.76 -14.43
C THR A 248 -20.51 1.57 -14.21
N PRO A 249 -20.25 2.69 -14.93
CA PRO A 249 -19.15 3.59 -14.62
C PRO A 249 -19.21 4.18 -13.21
N ARG A 250 -20.40 4.46 -12.66
CA ARG A 250 -20.52 4.96 -11.28
C ARG A 250 -20.10 3.93 -10.24
N ASP A 251 -20.43 2.66 -10.44
CA ASP A 251 -19.99 1.59 -9.54
C ASP A 251 -18.49 1.31 -9.71
N ILE A 252 -17.94 1.47 -10.92
CA ILE A 252 -16.49 1.33 -11.16
C ILE A 252 -15.71 2.49 -10.53
N MET A 253 -16.17 3.72 -10.72
CA MET A 253 -15.53 4.93 -10.20
C MET A 253 -15.92 5.22 -8.75
N TRP A 254 -16.59 4.29 -8.07
CA TRP A 254 -17.11 4.51 -6.73
C TRP A 254 -16.02 4.92 -5.74
N TRP A 255 -14.75 4.61 -5.98
CA TRP A 255 -13.64 4.91 -5.07
C TRP A 255 -12.90 6.22 -5.42
N SER A 256 -13.22 6.91 -6.51
CA SER A 256 -12.43 8.05 -7.03
C SER A 256 -12.58 9.35 -6.22
N ASP A 257 -13.61 9.46 -5.39
CA ASP A 257 -13.97 10.67 -4.64
C ASP A 257 -13.50 10.64 -3.19
N LEU A 258 -12.50 9.81 -2.83
CA LEU A 258 -12.03 9.67 -1.45
C LEU A 258 -11.58 11.01 -0.82
N TYR A 259 -11.09 11.94 -1.63
CA TYR A 259 -10.53 13.22 -1.19
C TYR A 259 -11.51 14.40 -1.29
N ASP A 260 -12.72 14.18 -1.81
CA ASP A 260 -13.63 15.27 -2.22
C ASP A 260 -14.38 15.91 -1.04
N ASP A 261 -14.50 15.22 0.10
CA ASP A 261 -15.15 15.72 1.32
C ASP A 261 -14.34 16.83 2.05
N GLY A 262 -13.22 17.27 1.47
CA GLY A 262 -12.32 18.29 2.04
C GLY A 262 -11.45 17.80 3.21
N GLN A 263 -10.41 18.59 3.53
CA GLN A 263 -9.69 18.41 4.80
C GLN A 263 -10.61 18.80 5.97
N PRO A 264 -10.58 18.09 7.10
CA PRO A 264 -11.27 18.55 8.30
C PRO A 264 -10.73 19.93 8.69
N GLU A 265 -11.64 20.88 8.92
CA GLU A 265 -11.27 22.23 9.38
C GLU A 265 -10.40 22.11 10.63
N ARG A 266 -9.26 22.82 10.64
CA ARG A 266 -8.44 22.95 11.85
C ARG A 266 -9.32 23.55 12.95
N MET A 267 -9.66 22.76 13.97
CA MET A 267 -10.03 23.34 15.25
C MET A 267 -8.80 24.05 15.79
N ILE A 268 -8.73 25.35 15.53
CA ILE A 268 -7.79 26.27 16.17
C ILE A 268 -8.08 26.16 17.67
N ARG A 269 -7.15 25.57 18.42
CA ARG A 269 -7.10 25.69 19.88
C ARG A 269 -6.16 26.82 20.25
#